data_AF-A0A315VJV7-F1
#
_entry.id   AF-A0A315VJV7-F1
#
_cell.length_a   1.000
_cell.length_b   1.000
_cell.length_c   1.000
_cell.angle_alpha   90.00
_cell.angle_beta   90.00
_cell.angle_gamma   90.00
#
_symmetry.space_group_name_H-M   'P 1'
#
loop_
_entity.id
_entity.type
_entity.pdbx_description
1 polymer ?
#
loop_
_entity_poly.entity_id
_entity_poly.type
_entity_poly.pdbx_seq_one_letter_code
_entity_poly.pdbx_strand_id
1 'polypeptide(L)'
;QTTLQAVLTTNGHYSFVLMNYGSIASTSRYIQGGYDTISSSHHFTIPGSFSRNATGPNSAFRLGSNVNVPGRWAFRVDHGSIGCNFSGQSVQLGDSFWSDSTCAQKCTCTRAGLQCSNNPCSFSQICRPAAFQYSCQTVQRQTCTVSGDPHYYTFDNSAFHFQGTCTYVLSEQCQNGLPYYRVEGKNEHQGSTRVSWTVLVKVFVYDENIELVKGHQGQAKVNGSFVSTPFSLRNGSIQVYQSGFSVTVSTDFGLMVSYDK
;
A
#
# COMPACT_ATOMS: atom_id res chain seq x y z
N GLN A 1 -2.44 -36.17 -6.99
CA GLN A 1 -3.12 -36.74 -5.82
C GLN A 1 -3.17 -35.63 -4.76
N THR A 2 -4.35 -35.06 -4.51
CA THR A 2 -4.54 -33.99 -3.51
C THR A 2 -4.78 -34.62 -2.15
N THR A 3 -3.81 -34.56 -1.26
CA THR A 3 -3.93 -35.12 0.10
C THR A 3 -3.86 -33.99 1.11
N LEU A 4 -5.02 -33.41 1.42
CA LEU A 4 -5.25 -32.72 2.68
C LEU A 4 -5.84 -33.75 3.65
N GLN A 5 -5.33 -33.78 4.87
CA GLN A 5 -5.97 -34.49 5.98
C GLN A 5 -6.31 -33.50 7.07
N ALA A 6 -7.55 -33.51 7.53
CA ALA A 6 -7.99 -32.75 8.70
C ALA A 6 -8.37 -33.71 9.82
N VAL A 7 -7.89 -33.45 11.03
CA VAL A 7 -8.17 -34.26 12.22
C VAL A 7 -8.60 -33.32 13.35
N LEU A 8 -9.76 -33.57 13.93
CA LEU A 8 -10.15 -32.99 15.20
C LEU A 8 -9.67 -33.92 16.32
N THR A 9 -8.88 -33.40 17.25
CA THR A 9 -8.37 -34.15 18.40
C THR A 9 -8.64 -33.40 19.69
N THR A 10 -8.85 -34.12 20.79
CA THR A 10 -9.03 -33.54 22.12
C THR A 10 -8.39 -34.43 23.17
N ASN A 11 -7.90 -33.83 24.26
CA ASN A 11 -7.43 -34.56 25.45
C ASN A 11 -8.39 -34.40 26.64
N GLY A 12 -9.61 -33.91 26.42
CA GLY A 12 -10.60 -33.61 27.47
C GLY A 12 -10.48 -32.21 28.08
N HIS A 13 -9.32 -31.56 27.98
CA HIS A 13 -9.12 -30.17 28.40
C HIS A 13 -8.95 -29.22 27.22
N TYR A 14 -8.30 -29.69 26.16
CA TYR A 14 -7.95 -28.94 24.97
C TYR A 14 -8.46 -29.64 23.73
N SER A 15 -8.85 -28.88 22.72
CA SER A 15 -9.34 -29.38 21.43
C SER A 15 -8.55 -28.71 20.33
N PHE A 16 -8.15 -29.46 19.32
CA PHE A 16 -7.35 -28.94 18.21
C PHE A 16 -7.87 -29.46 16.88
N VAL A 17 -7.88 -28.59 15.88
CA VAL A 17 -7.96 -28.97 14.47
C VAL A 17 -6.54 -29.02 13.93
N LEU A 18 -6.12 -30.21 13.51
CA LEU A 18 -4.86 -30.43 12.81
C LEU A 18 -5.13 -30.58 11.32
N MET A 19 -4.38 -29.85 10.50
CA MET A 19 -4.40 -29.95 9.05
C MET A 19 -3.02 -30.36 8.56
N ASN A 20 -2.94 -31.44 7.77
CA ASN A 20 -1.72 -31.89 7.12
C ASN A 20 -1.87 -31.73 5.61
N TYR A 21 -1.05 -30.86 5.01
CA TYR A 21 -1.03 -30.60 3.58
C TYR A 21 0.14 -31.33 2.92
N GLY A 22 -0.19 -32.20 1.97
CA GLY A 22 0.76 -32.79 1.03
C GLY A 22 0.99 -31.91 -0.19
N SER A 23 1.34 -32.54 -1.33
CA SER A 23 1.41 -31.83 -2.60
C SER A 23 0.01 -31.43 -3.07
N ILE A 24 -0.22 -30.14 -3.26
CA ILE A 24 -1.44 -29.59 -3.84
C ILE A 24 -1.11 -29.04 -5.22
N ALA A 25 -1.89 -29.42 -6.22
CA ALA A 25 -1.74 -28.89 -7.58
C ALA A 25 -1.85 -27.36 -7.59
N SER A 26 -1.03 -26.71 -8.42
CA SER A 26 -1.08 -25.26 -8.57
C SER A 26 -2.44 -24.82 -9.11
N THR A 27 -2.96 -23.70 -8.60
CA THR A 27 -4.21 -23.10 -9.06
C THR A 27 -4.03 -21.61 -9.31
N SER A 28 -4.75 -21.09 -10.31
CA SER A 28 -4.84 -19.65 -10.60
C SER A 28 -5.81 -18.91 -9.69
N ARG A 29 -6.62 -19.64 -8.91
CA ARG A 29 -7.56 -19.05 -7.94
C ARG A 29 -6.85 -18.83 -6.61
N TYR A 30 -7.15 -17.71 -5.97
CA TYR A 30 -6.81 -17.52 -4.57
C TYR A 30 -7.62 -18.50 -3.73
N ILE A 31 -6.93 -19.28 -2.90
CA ILE A 31 -7.57 -20.22 -2.00
C ILE A 31 -7.23 -19.85 -0.56
N GLN A 32 -8.19 -20.09 0.32
CA GLN A 32 -8.04 -19.95 1.76
C GLN A 32 -7.89 -21.35 2.35
N GLY A 33 -6.77 -21.59 3.04
CA GLY A 33 -6.57 -22.79 3.84
C GLY A 33 -6.88 -22.45 5.29
N GLY A 34 -7.72 -23.22 5.96
CA GLY A 34 -8.18 -22.83 7.29
C GLY A 34 -9.50 -23.45 7.69
N TYR A 35 -10.00 -23.02 8.85
CA TYR A 35 -11.34 -23.32 9.33
C TYR A 35 -12.16 -22.03 9.29
N ASP A 36 -13.29 -22.05 8.61
CA ASP A 36 -14.25 -20.95 8.56
C ASP A 36 -15.65 -21.55 8.42
N THR A 37 -16.62 -21.08 9.20
CA THR A 37 -18.03 -21.40 8.99
C THR A 37 -18.79 -20.09 8.85
N ILE A 38 -19.72 -20.04 7.89
CA ILE A 38 -20.42 -18.85 7.36
C ILE A 38 -21.05 -17.91 8.41
N SER A 39 -21.10 -18.30 9.68
CA SER A 39 -21.63 -17.50 10.79
C SER A 39 -20.85 -17.63 12.11
N SER A 40 -19.61 -18.10 12.09
CA SER A 40 -18.82 -18.28 13.33
C SER A 40 -17.86 -17.12 13.58
N SER A 41 -17.78 -16.69 14.83
CA SER A 41 -16.77 -15.77 15.37
C SER A 41 -15.37 -16.38 15.47
N HIS A 42 -15.21 -17.66 15.11
CA HIS A 42 -13.97 -18.41 15.24
C HIS A 42 -13.58 -19.01 13.89
N HIS A 43 -12.65 -18.35 13.21
CA HIS A 43 -11.96 -18.90 12.06
C HIS A 43 -10.47 -19.07 12.33
N PHE A 44 -9.76 -19.78 11.48
CA PHE A 44 -8.30 -19.75 11.44
C PHE A 44 -7.89 -19.75 9.99
N THR A 45 -6.98 -18.84 9.62
CA THR A 45 -6.44 -18.78 8.26
C THR A 45 -4.96 -19.15 8.30
N ILE A 46 -4.55 -20.05 7.42
CA ILE A 46 -3.16 -20.46 7.26
C ILE A 46 -2.39 -19.29 6.61
N PRO A 47 -1.28 -18.82 7.21
CA PRO A 47 -0.39 -17.83 6.60
C PRO A 47 0.00 -18.22 5.17
N GLY A 48 -0.09 -17.25 4.25
CA GLY A 48 0.09 -17.50 2.81
C GLY A 48 -1.18 -17.98 2.10
N SER A 49 -2.30 -18.16 2.79
CA SER A 49 -3.62 -18.13 2.15
C SER A 49 -3.76 -16.82 1.40
N PHE A 50 -4.30 -16.87 0.19
CA PHE A 50 -4.36 -15.74 -0.77
C PHE A 50 -3.05 -15.29 -1.43
N SER A 51 -1.91 -15.95 -1.17
CA SER A 51 -0.73 -15.72 -1.98
C SER A 51 -0.77 -16.55 -3.29
N ARG A 52 -0.03 -16.12 -4.30
CA ARG A 52 0.13 -16.89 -5.55
C ARG A 52 0.84 -18.23 -5.36
N ASN A 53 1.54 -18.41 -4.24
CA ASN A 53 2.19 -19.66 -3.85
C ASN A 53 1.45 -20.40 -2.72
N ALA A 54 0.14 -20.18 -2.53
CA ALA A 54 -0.64 -20.98 -1.58
C ALA A 54 -0.64 -22.48 -1.94
N THR A 55 -0.53 -22.81 -3.24
CA THR A 55 -0.45 -24.17 -3.81
C THR A 55 0.74 -24.34 -4.75
N GLY A 56 0.95 -25.55 -5.26
CA GLY A 56 2.06 -25.88 -6.15
C GLY A 56 3.25 -26.51 -5.43
N PRO A 57 4.37 -26.73 -6.15
CA PRO A 57 5.52 -27.46 -5.63
C PRO A 57 6.21 -26.76 -4.44
N ASN A 58 6.22 -25.43 -4.45
CA ASN A 58 6.83 -24.57 -3.41
C ASN A 58 5.75 -23.85 -2.58
N SER A 59 4.71 -24.57 -2.19
CA SER A 59 3.53 -23.94 -1.60
C SER A 59 3.69 -23.58 -0.12
N ALA A 60 3.06 -22.47 0.28
CA ALA A 60 2.96 -22.07 1.68
C ALA A 60 2.27 -23.13 2.54
N PHE A 61 1.25 -23.82 1.99
CA PHE A 61 0.52 -24.85 2.74
C PHE A 61 1.39 -26.07 3.05
N ARG A 62 2.28 -26.49 2.13
CA ARG A 62 3.17 -27.65 2.28
C ARG A 62 4.46 -27.33 3.03
N LEU A 63 5.05 -26.17 2.77
CA LEU A 63 6.37 -25.80 3.32
C LEU A 63 6.25 -25.06 4.65
N GLY A 64 5.13 -24.36 4.89
CA GLY A 64 4.85 -23.66 6.13
C GLY A 64 4.31 -24.57 7.23
N SER A 65 4.31 -24.05 8.46
CA SER A 65 3.74 -24.70 9.64
C SER A 65 3.79 -23.74 10.83
N ASN A 66 2.87 -23.91 11.80
CA ASN A 66 2.91 -23.23 13.10
C ASN A 66 3.41 -24.14 14.25
N VAL A 67 3.68 -25.41 13.97
CA VAL A 67 4.20 -26.41 14.93
C VAL A 67 5.54 -27.00 14.52
N ASN A 68 6.30 -26.27 13.70
CA ASN A 68 7.61 -26.67 13.17
C ASN A 68 7.67 -28.05 12.48
N VAL A 69 6.57 -28.50 11.86
CA VAL A 69 6.53 -29.71 11.05
C VAL A 69 5.97 -29.34 9.67
N PRO A 70 6.77 -29.35 8.59
CA PRO A 70 6.32 -28.89 7.27
C PRO A 70 4.99 -29.50 6.84
N GLY A 71 4.05 -28.64 6.46
CA GLY A 71 2.72 -29.03 6.01
C GLY A 71 1.72 -29.27 7.13
N ARG A 72 2.16 -29.26 8.40
CA ARG A 72 1.30 -29.45 9.57
C ARG A 72 0.92 -28.11 10.18
N TRP A 73 -0.39 -27.93 10.36
CA TRP A 73 -0.98 -26.77 11.00
C TRP A 73 -1.86 -27.25 12.14
N ALA A 74 -1.67 -26.72 13.35
CA ALA A 74 -2.47 -27.09 14.51
C ALA A 74 -3.13 -25.84 15.10
N PHE A 75 -4.45 -25.81 15.10
CA PHE A 75 -5.25 -24.71 15.63
C PHE A 75 -6.02 -25.19 16.85
N ARG A 76 -5.83 -24.51 17.98
CA ARG A 76 -6.57 -24.80 19.21
C ARG A 76 -7.99 -24.25 19.08
N VAL A 77 -9.00 -25.05 19.37
CA VAL A 77 -10.44 -24.76 19.15
C VAL A 77 -11.31 -24.86 20.41
N ASP A 78 -10.76 -25.29 21.56
CA ASP A 78 -11.48 -25.37 22.85
C ASP A 78 -11.68 -24.03 23.55
N HIS A 79 -10.77 -23.08 23.34
CA HIS A 79 -11.05 -21.68 23.62
C HIS A 79 -10.99 -20.97 22.29
N GLY A 80 -12.16 -20.66 21.73
CA GLY A 80 -12.23 -19.53 20.84
C GLY A 80 -11.59 -18.36 21.59
N SER A 81 -10.43 -17.90 21.12
CA SER A 81 -9.77 -16.75 21.73
C SER A 81 -10.83 -15.69 21.98
N ILE A 82 -10.81 -15.06 23.16
CA ILE A 82 -11.53 -13.82 23.42
C ILE A 82 -10.93 -12.81 22.46
N GLY A 83 -11.39 -12.87 21.22
CA GLY A 83 -11.03 -11.95 20.19
C GLY A 83 -11.54 -10.58 20.58
N CYS A 84 -11.11 -9.59 19.85
CA CYS A 84 -11.66 -8.27 19.99
C CYS A 84 -12.89 -8.16 19.10
N ASN A 85 -13.75 -7.20 19.40
CA ASN A 85 -14.82 -6.82 18.50
C ASN A 85 -14.47 -5.45 17.92
N PHE A 86 -14.53 -5.32 16.60
CA PHE A 86 -14.47 -4.04 15.90
C PHE A 86 -15.72 -3.89 15.04
N SER A 87 -16.58 -2.93 15.39
CA SER A 87 -17.81 -2.61 14.64
C SER A 87 -18.73 -3.82 14.38
N GLY A 88 -18.82 -4.76 15.33
CA GLY A 88 -19.63 -5.97 15.22
C GLY A 88 -18.90 -7.15 14.58
N GLN A 89 -17.67 -6.97 14.08
CA GLN A 89 -16.85 -8.03 13.51
C GLN A 89 -15.84 -8.57 14.53
N SER A 90 -15.67 -9.89 14.56
CA SER A 90 -14.69 -10.55 15.43
C SER A 90 -13.27 -10.39 14.86
N VAL A 91 -12.32 -10.03 15.71
CA VAL A 91 -10.89 -9.84 15.40
C VAL A 91 -10.07 -10.82 16.22
N GLN A 92 -9.14 -11.54 15.61
CA GLN A 92 -8.34 -12.53 16.34
C GLN A 92 -7.30 -11.86 17.24
N LEU A 93 -6.99 -12.50 18.36
CA LEU A 93 -5.92 -12.06 19.24
C LEU A 93 -4.59 -12.05 18.47
N GLY A 94 -3.92 -10.90 18.42
CA GLY A 94 -2.67 -10.67 17.70
C GLY A 94 -2.84 -10.02 16.32
N ASP A 95 -4.05 -9.98 15.75
CA ASP A 95 -4.27 -9.33 14.46
C ASP A 95 -4.13 -7.82 14.58
N SER A 96 -3.57 -7.22 13.53
CA SER A 96 -3.49 -5.78 13.34
C SER A 96 -4.11 -5.33 12.03
N PHE A 97 -4.84 -4.23 12.06
CA PHE A 97 -5.49 -3.63 10.89
C PHE A 97 -5.62 -2.12 11.08
N TRP A 98 -5.96 -1.42 10.00
CA TRP A 98 -6.30 0.01 10.05
C TRP A 98 -7.81 0.19 10.02
N SER A 99 -8.30 1.12 10.84
CA SER A 99 -9.73 1.30 11.12
C SER A 99 -10.58 1.66 9.91
N ASP A 100 -9.99 2.37 8.95
CA ASP A 100 -10.69 2.96 7.81
C ASP A 100 -9.72 3.26 6.65
N SER A 101 -10.28 3.80 5.56
CA SER A 101 -9.56 4.12 4.32
C SER A 101 -8.51 5.21 4.44
N THR A 102 -8.47 5.96 5.55
CA THR A 102 -7.41 6.95 5.78
C THR A 102 -6.12 6.30 6.28
N CYS A 103 -6.22 5.08 6.80
CA CYS A 103 -5.16 4.42 7.55
C CYS A 103 -4.50 5.31 8.62
N ALA A 104 -5.23 6.24 9.25
CA ALA A 104 -4.67 7.06 10.32
C ALA A 104 -4.45 6.24 11.60
N GLN A 105 -5.40 5.39 11.96
CA GLN A 105 -5.37 4.64 13.22
C GLN A 105 -5.13 3.15 12.96
N LYS A 106 -4.08 2.60 13.59
CA LYS A 106 -3.81 1.16 13.59
C LYS A 106 -4.35 0.55 14.87
N CYS A 107 -5.19 -0.48 14.72
CA CYS A 107 -5.74 -1.27 15.79
C CYS A 107 -5.03 -2.63 15.86
N THR A 108 -4.76 -3.11 17.07
CA THR A 108 -4.24 -4.45 17.34
C THR A 108 -5.07 -5.10 18.43
N CYS A 109 -5.52 -6.32 18.19
CA CYS A 109 -6.22 -7.07 19.21
C CYS A 109 -5.25 -7.69 20.19
N THR A 110 -5.37 -7.35 21.47
CA THR A 110 -4.50 -7.83 22.55
C THR A 110 -5.32 -8.54 23.62
N ARG A 111 -4.65 -9.14 24.62
CA ARG A 111 -5.35 -9.77 25.76
C ARG A 111 -6.12 -8.74 26.60
N ALA A 112 -5.75 -7.46 26.50
CA ALA A 112 -6.45 -6.35 27.14
C ALA A 112 -7.60 -5.79 26.27
N GLY A 113 -7.92 -6.42 25.14
CA GLY A 113 -8.89 -5.93 24.16
C GLY A 113 -8.25 -5.20 22.98
N LEU A 114 -9.08 -4.47 22.23
CA LEU A 114 -8.67 -3.75 21.02
C LEU A 114 -7.88 -2.49 21.41
N GLN A 115 -6.62 -2.43 21.00
CA GLN A 115 -5.74 -1.29 21.26
C GLN A 115 -5.49 -0.55 19.95
N CYS A 116 -5.94 0.69 19.86
CA CYS A 116 -5.83 1.50 18.64
C CYS A 116 -5.00 2.76 18.90
N SER A 117 -4.03 3.03 18.03
CA SER A 117 -3.16 4.21 18.14
C SER A 117 -2.95 4.87 16.79
N ASN A 118 -2.62 6.17 16.80
CA ASN A 118 -2.30 6.91 15.59
C ASN A 118 -1.00 6.35 15.00
N ASN A 119 -1.10 5.70 13.84
CA ASN A 119 0.01 5.06 13.17
C ASN A 119 -0.24 5.05 11.65
N PRO A 120 -0.10 6.20 10.99
CA PRO A 120 -0.34 6.31 9.56
C PRO A 120 0.65 5.46 8.75
N CYS A 121 0.25 5.12 7.52
CA CYS A 121 1.14 4.45 6.58
C CYS A 121 2.46 5.22 6.44
N SER A 122 3.57 4.48 6.36
CA SER A 122 4.84 5.11 6.06
C SER A 122 4.81 5.69 4.65
N PHE A 123 5.75 6.58 4.37
CA PHE A 123 5.86 7.20 3.06
C PHE A 123 6.02 6.20 1.90
N SER A 124 6.52 4.99 2.12
CA SER A 124 6.65 3.94 1.09
C SER A 124 5.46 2.98 1.02
N GLN A 125 4.42 3.25 1.80
CA GLN A 125 3.21 2.44 1.89
C GLN A 125 2.00 3.22 1.39
N ILE A 126 0.97 2.50 0.96
CA ILE A 126 -0.34 3.05 0.63
C ILE A 126 -1.42 2.32 1.40
N CYS A 127 -2.47 3.05 1.77
CA CYS A 127 -3.63 2.49 2.43
C CYS A 127 -4.47 1.75 1.40
N ARG A 128 -4.65 0.44 1.59
CA ARG A 128 -5.48 -0.39 0.70
C ARG A 128 -6.42 -1.29 1.49
N PRO A 129 -7.61 -1.58 0.94
CA PRO A 129 -8.47 -2.63 1.46
C PRO A 129 -7.68 -3.94 1.63
N ALA A 130 -7.89 -4.61 2.76
CA ALA A 130 -7.31 -5.89 3.09
C ALA A 130 -8.41 -6.94 3.29
N ALA A 131 -8.03 -8.18 3.60
CA ALA A 131 -8.99 -9.21 3.97
C ALA A 131 -9.86 -8.79 5.17
N PHE A 132 -9.30 -7.99 6.07
CA PHE A 132 -10.00 -7.36 7.18
C PHE A 132 -9.69 -5.86 7.21
N GLN A 133 -10.71 -5.03 6.96
CA GLN A 133 -10.60 -3.57 6.94
C GLN A 133 -9.50 -3.08 5.98
N TYR A 134 -8.52 -2.31 6.48
CA TYR A 134 -7.45 -1.71 5.68
C TYR A 134 -6.06 -2.11 6.18
N SER A 135 -5.08 -2.00 5.28
CA SER A 135 -3.67 -2.26 5.58
C SER A 135 -2.77 -1.29 4.83
N CYS A 136 -1.67 -0.89 5.49
CA CYS A 136 -0.59 -0.20 4.83
C CYS A 136 0.27 -1.21 4.06
N GLN A 137 0.21 -1.17 2.72
CA GLN A 137 0.93 -2.07 1.84
C GLN A 137 2.13 -1.37 1.22
N THR A 138 3.30 -1.99 1.30
CA THR A 138 4.51 -1.47 0.65
C THR A 138 4.34 -1.51 -0.87
N VAL A 139 4.65 -0.39 -1.53
CA VAL A 139 4.60 -0.29 -2.99
C VAL A 139 6.01 -0.23 -3.53
N GLN A 140 6.32 -1.05 -4.53
CA GLN A 140 7.52 -0.83 -5.32
C GLN A 140 7.36 0.45 -6.12
N ARG A 141 8.28 1.39 -5.92
CA ARG A 141 8.33 2.65 -6.67
C ARG A 141 9.47 2.62 -7.66
N GLN A 142 9.19 3.16 -8.83
CA GLN A 142 10.22 3.61 -9.76
C GLN A 142 10.18 5.13 -9.76
N THR A 143 11.34 5.76 -9.97
CA THR A 143 11.48 7.22 -9.90
C THR A 143 11.93 7.74 -11.26
N CYS A 144 11.22 8.74 -11.78
CA CYS A 144 11.69 9.58 -12.86
C CYS A 144 12.22 10.88 -12.24
N THR A 145 13.42 11.30 -12.61
CA THR A 145 14.09 12.48 -12.06
C THR A 145 14.42 13.46 -13.18
N VAL A 146 14.10 14.73 -12.96
CA VAL A 146 14.49 15.83 -13.84
C VAL A 146 15.38 16.76 -13.05
N SER A 147 16.65 16.88 -13.44
CA SER A 147 17.65 17.63 -12.68
C SER A 147 18.31 18.68 -13.57
N GLY A 148 17.71 19.87 -13.58
CA GLY A 148 18.10 20.92 -14.53
C GLY A 148 17.72 20.54 -15.97
N ASP A 149 17.44 21.54 -16.81
CA ASP A 149 17.56 21.30 -18.24
C ASP A 149 19.06 21.17 -18.53
N PRO A 150 19.56 20.05 -19.07
CA PRO A 150 18.82 19.06 -19.86
C PRO A 150 18.73 17.64 -19.28
N HIS A 151 18.96 17.37 -17.99
CA HIS A 151 19.14 15.98 -17.52
C HIS A 151 17.84 15.31 -17.07
N TYR A 152 17.40 14.30 -17.84
CA TYR A 152 16.24 13.47 -17.53
C TYR A 152 16.69 12.04 -17.27
N TYR A 153 16.18 11.44 -16.20
CA TYR A 153 16.31 10.02 -15.87
C TYR A 153 14.92 9.42 -15.79
N THR A 154 14.61 8.47 -16.67
CA THR A 154 13.31 7.79 -16.73
C THR A 154 13.14 6.76 -15.59
N PHE A 155 11.92 6.22 -15.45
CA PHE A 155 11.57 5.21 -14.44
C PHE A 155 12.41 3.91 -14.51
N ASP A 156 12.90 3.56 -15.70
CA ASP A 156 13.80 2.44 -15.96
C ASP A 156 15.29 2.83 -15.92
N ASN A 157 15.60 4.04 -15.40
CA ASN A 157 16.94 4.63 -15.28
C ASN A 157 17.63 5.00 -16.60
N SER A 158 16.90 5.07 -17.72
CA SER A 158 17.47 5.59 -18.97
C SER A 158 17.72 7.10 -18.87
N ALA A 159 18.91 7.53 -19.25
CA ALA A 159 19.30 8.94 -19.23
C ALA A 159 19.17 9.56 -20.62
N PHE A 160 18.58 10.75 -20.72
CA PHE A 160 18.60 11.53 -21.95
C PHE A 160 18.76 13.03 -21.69
N HIS A 161 19.24 13.72 -22.72
CA HIS A 161 19.45 15.17 -22.68
C HIS A 161 18.55 15.87 -23.67
N PHE A 162 17.72 16.77 -23.16
CA PHE A 162 16.82 17.56 -23.97
C PHE A 162 16.86 19.00 -23.48
N GLN A 163 17.06 19.95 -24.39
CA GLN A 163 17.08 21.38 -24.10
C GLN A 163 15.85 22.04 -24.70
N GLY A 164 14.99 22.63 -23.87
CA GLY A 164 13.80 23.32 -24.35
C GLY A 164 13.07 24.11 -23.28
N THR A 165 12.35 25.15 -23.71
CA THR A 165 11.65 26.12 -22.83
C THR A 165 10.14 26.00 -22.85
N CYS A 166 9.59 24.97 -23.48
CA CYS A 166 8.16 24.75 -23.46
C CYS A 166 7.72 24.09 -22.15
N THR A 167 6.41 23.85 -22.06
CA THR A 167 5.85 22.92 -21.09
C THR A 167 5.87 21.52 -21.69
N TYR A 168 6.42 20.56 -20.96
CA TYR A 168 6.55 19.17 -21.38
C TYR A 168 5.79 18.26 -20.43
N VAL A 169 5.16 17.21 -20.99
CA VAL A 169 4.59 16.12 -20.20
C VAL A 169 5.73 15.24 -19.71
N LEU A 170 5.94 15.20 -18.40
CA LEU A 170 6.99 14.41 -17.76
C LEU A 170 6.52 12.98 -17.47
N SER A 171 5.26 12.84 -17.08
CA SER A 171 4.61 11.55 -16.85
C SER A 171 3.11 11.70 -16.99
N GLU A 172 2.46 10.75 -17.64
CA GLU A 172 1.01 10.70 -17.83
C GLU A 172 0.56 9.24 -17.75
N GLN A 173 -0.56 9.00 -17.08
CA GLN A 173 -1.10 7.66 -16.98
C GLN A 173 -1.45 7.11 -18.37
N CYS A 174 -0.82 6.01 -18.75
CA CYS A 174 -1.19 5.24 -19.92
C CYS A 174 -1.97 3.99 -19.49
N GLN A 175 -3.00 3.62 -20.27
CA GLN A 175 -3.84 2.42 -20.04
C GLN A 175 -4.71 2.42 -18.77
N ASN A 176 -5.51 1.35 -18.63
CA ASN A 176 -6.40 1.10 -17.50
C ASN A 176 -5.62 0.41 -16.37
N GLY A 177 -5.17 1.17 -15.38
CA GLY A 177 -4.43 0.60 -14.25
C GLY A 177 -4.37 1.49 -13.01
N LEU A 178 -4.34 2.81 -13.19
CA LEU A 178 -4.41 3.81 -12.13
C LEU A 178 -5.46 4.88 -12.50
N PRO A 179 -5.95 5.66 -11.53
CA PRO A 179 -6.64 6.91 -11.82
C PRO A 179 -5.82 7.77 -12.78
N TYR A 180 -6.50 8.48 -13.67
CA TYR A 180 -5.83 9.36 -14.61
C TYR A 180 -5.05 10.45 -13.86
N TYR A 181 -3.80 10.64 -14.28
CA TYR A 181 -2.95 11.74 -13.82
C TYR A 181 -2.06 12.22 -14.95
N ARG A 182 -1.63 13.48 -14.86
CA ARG A 182 -0.64 14.09 -15.75
C ARG A 182 0.27 15.01 -14.96
N VAL A 183 1.57 14.91 -15.19
CA VAL A 183 2.60 15.74 -14.60
C VAL A 183 3.30 16.50 -15.71
N GLU A 184 3.29 17.82 -15.62
CA GLU A 184 3.98 18.70 -16.57
C GLU A 184 5.10 19.48 -15.89
N GLY A 185 6.20 19.66 -16.60
CA GLY A 185 7.29 20.56 -16.21
C GLY A 185 7.38 21.71 -17.21
N LYS A 186 7.38 22.95 -16.73
CA LYS A 186 7.74 24.12 -17.55
C LYS A 186 9.17 24.52 -17.25
N ASN A 187 9.95 24.65 -18.32
CA ASN A 187 11.31 25.14 -18.25
C ASN A 187 11.40 26.60 -18.73
N GLU A 188 12.27 27.42 -18.14
CA GLU A 188 12.57 28.78 -18.62
C GLU A 188 14.08 29.05 -18.68
N HIS A 189 14.52 29.83 -19.68
CA HIS A 189 15.92 30.21 -19.86
C HIS A 189 16.43 31.11 -18.72
N GLN A 190 17.65 30.87 -18.27
CA GLN A 190 18.29 31.65 -17.21
C GLN A 190 19.21 32.72 -17.81
N GLY A 191 18.65 33.80 -18.36
CA GLY A 191 19.44 34.92 -18.93
C GLY A 191 20.33 34.56 -20.13
N SER A 192 20.38 33.28 -20.54
CA SER A 192 21.06 32.72 -21.70
C SER A 192 20.18 31.64 -22.31
N THR A 193 20.14 31.55 -23.64
CA THR A 193 19.40 30.52 -24.37
C THR A 193 20.03 29.12 -24.29
N ARG A 194 21.14 28.96 -23.56
CA ARG A 194 21.88 27.69 -23.42
C ARG A 194 21.49 26.86 -22.20
N VAL A 195 20.80 27.44 -21.22
CA VAL A 195 20.43 26.75 -19.96
C VAL A 195 19.01 27.16 -19.58
N SER A 196 18.11 26.18 -19.41
CA SER A 196 16.78 26.43 -18.83
C SER A 196 16.62 25.67 -17.50
N TRP A 197 15.74 26.08 -16.60
CA TRP A 197 15.42 25.31 -15.40
C TRP A 197 13.91 25.12 -15.28
N THR A 198 13.49 23.99 -14.69
CA THR A 198 12.09 23.79 -14.33
C THR A 198 11.70 24.86 -13.33
N VAL A 199 10.78 25.73 -13.73
CA VAL A 199 10.26 26.85 -12.93
C VAL A 199 8.89 26.52 -12.34
N LEU A 200 8.24 25.50 -12.89
CA LEU A 200 6.87 25.14 -12.56
C LEU A 200 6.68 23.64 -12.81
N VAL A 201 6.15 22.95 -11.81
CA VAL A 201 5.61 21.59 -11.96
C VAL A 201 4.10 21.67 -11.79
N LYS A 202 3.35 21.16 -12.76
CA LYS A 202 1.88 21.05 -12.68
C LYS A 202 1.50 19.60 -12.51
N VAL A 203 0.64 19.33 -11.53
CA VAL A 203 0.09 18.00 -11.25
C VAL A 203 -1.42 18.06 -11.46
N PHE A 204 -1.89 17.31 -12.46
CA PHE A 204 -3.30 17.11 -12.75
C PHE A 204 -3.72 15.75 -12.22
N VAL A 205 -4.62 15.72 -11.24
CA VAL A 205 -5.13 14.47 -10.64
C VAL A 205 -6.46 14.70 -9.94
N TYR A 206 -7.42 13.77 -10.09
CA TYR A 206 -8.77 13.89 -9.52
C TYR A 206 -9.46 15.24 -9.79
N ASP A 207 -9.32 15.75 -11.02
CA ASP A 207 -9.79 17.06 -11.47
C ASP A 207 -9.20 18.26 -10.70
N GLU A 208 -8.14 18.06 -9.91
CA GLU A 208 -7.35 19.13 -9.30
C GLU A 208 -6.17 19.51 -10.20
N ASN A 209 -5.84 20.80 -10.22
CA ASN A 209 -4.60 21.33 -10.79
C ASN A 209 -3.75 21.96 -9.67
N ILE A 210 -2.62 21.32 -9.37
CA ILE A 210 -1.70 21.73 -8.32
C ILE A 210 -0.40 22.19 -8.97
N GLU A 211 -0.03 23.45 -8.73
CA GLU A 211 1.18 24.05 -9.28
C GLU A 211 2.24 24.23 -8.19
N LEU A 212 3.41 23.59 -8.36
CA LEU A 212 4.61 23.79 -7.54
C LEU A 212 5.49 24.82 -8.26
N VAL A 213 5.58 26.01 -7.69
CA VAL A 213 6.19 27.19 -8.33
C VAL A 213 7.54 27.47 -7.69
N LYS A 214 8.55 27.72 -8.52
CA LYS A 214 9.90 28.09 -8.07
C LYS A 214 9.87 29.24 -7.05
N GLY A 215 10.70 29.14 -6.02
CA GLY A 215 10.86 30.18 -5.00
C GLY A 215 9.72 30.31 -3.99
N HIS A 216 8.65 29.50 -4.09
CA HIS A 216 7.55 29.48 -3.15
C HIS A 216 7.69 28.29 -2.18
N GLN A 217 8.63 28.42 -1.24
CA GLN A 217 8.93 27.36 -0.28
C GLN A 217 7.73 27.04 0.61
N GLY A 218 7.45 25.75 0.80
CA GLY A 218 6.37 25.28 1.67
C GLY A 218 4.96 25.65 1.20
N GLN A 219 4.80 26.14 -0.04
CA GLN A 219 3.52 26.52 -0.63
C GLN A 219 3.29 25.81 -1.96
N ALA A 220 2.03 25.57 -2.28
CA ALA A 220 1.59 25.11 -3.60
C ALA A 220 0.39 25.95 -4.03
N LYS A 221 0.23 26.14 -5.32
CA LYS A 221 -0.88 26.92 -5.87
C LYS A 221 -1.99 25.98 -6.35
N VAL A 222 -3.20 26.22 -5.85
CA VAL A 222 -4.41 25.44 -6.14
C VAL A 222 -5.50 26.44 -6.56
N ASN A 223 -6.17 26.19 -7.68
CA ASN A 223 -7.22 27.08 -8.22
C ASN A 223 -6.80 28.56 -8.36
N GLY A 224 -5.52 28.82 -8.65
CA GLY A 224 -5.02 30.19 -8.82
C GLY A 224 -4.42 30.84 -7.58
N SER A 225 -4.63 30.27 -6.38
CA SER A 225 -4.18 30.85 -5.11
C SER A 225 -3.13 29.98 -4.41
N PHE A 226 -2.13 30.61 -3.78
CA PHE A 226 -1.14 29.91 -2.97
C PHE A 226 -1.74 29.44 -1.64
N VAL A 227 -1.43 28.20 -1.29
CA VAL A 227 -1.84 27.54 -0.04
C VAL A 227 -0.58 27.01 0.64
N SER A 228 -0.43 27.32 1.93
CA SER A 228 0.67 26.82 2.75
C SER A 228 0.48 25.35 3.11
N THR A 229 1.55 24.58 3.00
CA THR A 229 1.59 23.16 3.40
C THR A 229 1.70 23.01 4.93
N PRO A 230 1.24 21.88 5.52
CA PRO A 230 0.53 20.78 4.86
C PRO A 230 -0.95 21.06 4.64
N PHE A 231 -1.50 20.56 3.53
CA PHE A 231 -2.95 20.56 3.29
C PHE A 231 -3.37 19.28 2.55
N SER A 232 -4.68 19.04 2.50
CA SER A 232 -5.27 17.89 1.81
C SER A 232 -6.40 18.33 0.90
N LEU A 233 -6.55 17.68 -0.24
CA LEU A 233 -7.67 17.85 -1.17
C LEU A 233 -8.43 16.51 -1.28
N ARG A 234 -9.67 16.57 -1.77
CA ARG A 234 -10.51 15.38 -2.03
C ARG A 234 -10.56 14.40 -0.84
N ASN A 235 -10.90 14.92 0.35
CA ASN A 235 -10.99 14.14 1.59
C ASN A 235 -9.73 13.31 1.92
N GLY A 236 -8.54 13.84 1.59
CA GLY A 236 -7.27 13.19 1.90
C GLY A 236 -6.73 12.29 0.78
N SER A 237 -7.47 12.13 -0.33
CA SER A 237 -6.99 11.38 -1.51
C SER A 237 -5.76 12.05 -2.15
N ILE A 238 -5.58 13.35 -1.92
CA ILE A 238 -4.37 14.11 -2.26
C ILE A 238 -3.86 14.79 -1.00
N GLN A 239 -2.57 14.62 -0.73
CA GLN A 239 -1.84 15.28 0.35
C GLN A 239 -0.71 16.11 -0.23
N VAL A 240 -0.59 17.36 0.22
CA VAL A 240 0.50 18.25 -0.16
C VAL A 240 1.23 18.67 1.10
N TYR A 241 2.52 18.36 1.18
CA TYR A 241 3.32 18.57 2.39
C TYR A 241 4.77 18.90 2.06
N GLN A 242 5.44 19.56 2.99
CA GLN A 242 6.88 19.80 2.90
C GLN A 242 7.66 18.57 3.39
N SER A 243 8.63 18.13 2.60
CA SER A 243 9.58 17.08 2.94
C SER A 243 10.99 17.57 2.69
N GLY A 244 11.72 17.89 3.76
CA GLY A 244 13.01 18.57 3.66
C GLY A 244 12.87 19.93 2.95
N PHE A 245 13.63 20.10 1.86
CA PHE A 245 13.59 21.30 1.01
C PHE A 245 12.53 21.24 -0.09
N SER A 246 11.81 20.12 -0.22
CA SER A 246 10.86 19.91 -1.30
C SER A 246 9.42 20.06 -0.85
N VAL A 247 8.57 20.54 -1.75
CA VAL A 247 7.12 20.37 -1.65
C VAL A 247 6.75 19.09 -2.40
N THR A 248 6.00 18.22 -1.73
CA THR A 248 5.54 16.93 -2.24
C THR A 248 4.04 16.93 -2.40
N VAL A 249 3.57 16.47 -3.56
CA VAL A 249 2.18 16.03 -3.80
C VAL A 249 2.17 14.51 -3.76
N SER A 250 1.33 13.91 -2.90
CA SER A 250 1.14 12.48 -2.78
C SER A 250 -0.34 12.12 -2.93
N THR A 251 -0.60 10.94 -3.51
CA THR A 251 -1.95 10.43 -3.74
C THR A 251 -2.17 9.09 -3.06
N ASP A 252 -3.43 8.73 -2.83
CA ASP A 252 -3.87 7.45 -2.27
C ASP A 252 -3.58 6.23 -3.15
N PHE A 253 -3.46 6.41 -4.47
CA PHE A 253 -3.04 5.35 -5.40
C PHE A 253 -1.52 5.22 -5.56
N GLY A 254 -0.73 6.10 -4.92
CA GLY A 254 0.72 5.97 -4.80
C GLY A 254 1.56 6.81 -5.78
N LEU A 255 0.94 7.66 -6.61
CA LEU A 255 1.67 8.71 -7.33
C LEU A 255 2.23 9.72 -6.32
N MET A 256 3.50 10.07 -6.51
CA MET A 256 4.17 11.10 -5.75
C MET A 256 5.03 11.98 -6.66
N VAL A 257 4.91 13.29 -6.49
CA VAL A 257 5.66 14.31 -7.22
C VAL A 257 6.33 15.23 -6.21
N SER A 258 7.66 15.37 -6.30
CA SER A 258 8.45 16.21 -5.39
C SER A 258 9.20 17.27 -6.18
N TYR A 259 9.24 18.50 -5.66
CA TYR A 259 9.92 19.63 -6.29
C TYR A 259 10.63 20.48 -5.23
N ASP A 260 11.92 20.76 -5.44
CA ASP A 260 12.87 21.29 -4.44
C ASP A 260 13.38 22.72 -4.71
N LYS A 261 12.83 23.43 -5.70
CA LYS A 261 13.36 24.72 -6.18
C LYS A 261 12.44 25.93 -5.98
#